data_AF-A0A1G5GPS5-F1
#
_entry.id   AF-A0A1G5GPS5-F1
#
_cell.length_a   1.000
_cell.length_b   1.000
_cell.length_c   1.000
_cell.angle_alpha   90.00
_cell.angle_beta   90.00
_cell.angle_gamma   90.00
#
_symmetry.space_group_name_H-M   'P 1'
#
loop_
_entity.id
_entity.type
_entity.pdbx_description
1 polymer ?
#
loop_
_entity_poly.entity_id
_entity_poly.type
_entity_poly.pdbx_seq_one_letter_code
_entity_poly.pdbx_strand_id
1 'polypeptide(L)'
;MKEKEFFDRLILEYTSETGHDPTEYSMGQYLDMFTGAYPAEKSEVRLTRKVCVRILHEFLKNVLGYPDIDWDRANGLKDIYECRVCANSIAQVYERGIMPEYSAGVFGLDVMVSDEEALGYIEVIRGYIGVNMLTREEALSYGLSFPDTYQDAPFNDPNWQLVRYSPNKKAFLWTYEKDDHICLNVKTEPDKAYYWRQIYRSVIPGYHQNKEHWNTVILDGSIPDDAVKMMIAESYDLISDSPTKRIYEAVRKIPRGKVATYGTIARLAGNERMSRAVGNALHKNPDPDGIPCYRVVNAQGRLAEAFVFGGAGVQESLLRADGIEVVDNHVDLTVYGWEG
;
A
#
# COMPACT_ATOMS: atom_id res chain seq x y z
N MET A 1 2.15 -1.62 -37.34
CA MET A 1 0.74 -1.37 -36.96
C MET A 1 0.48 0.13 -36.97
N LYS A 2 -0.77 0.62 -37.04
CA LYS A 2 -1.08 2.05 -36.81
C LYS A 2 -1.18 2.36 -35.32
N GLU A 3 -0.94 3.61 -34.91
CA GLU A 3 -1.01 4.02 -33.50
C GLU A 3 -2.39 3.76 -32.89
N LYS A 4 -3.46 4.17 -33.58
CA LYS A 4 -4.84 3.97 -33.15
C LYS A 4 -5.22 2.49 -33.09
N GLU A 5 -4.79 1.73 -34.09
CA GLU A 5 -5.04 0.28 -34.16
C GLU A 5 -4.38 -0.45 -32.97
N PHE A 6 -3.16 -0.08 -32.60
CA PHE A 6 -2.47 -0.65 -31.44
C PHE A 6 -3.20 -0.38 -30.13
N PHE A 7 -3.64 0.87 -29.93
CA PHE A 7 -4.46 1.23 -28.78
C PHE A 7 -5.78 0.44 -28.74
N ASP A 8 -6.51 0.38 -29.86
CA ASP A 8 -7.78 -0.33 -29.94
C ASP A 8 -7.64 -1.83 -29.65
N ARG A 9 -6.52 -2.43 -30.06
CA ARG A 9 -6.20 -3.83 -29.75
C ARG A 9 -5.93 -4.05 -28.27
N LEU A 10 -5.20 -3.14 -27.60
CA LEU A 10 -4.98 -3.22 -26.15
C LEU A 10 -6.30 -3.16 -25.38
N ILE A 11 -7.19 -2.23 -25.75
CA ILE A 11 -8.53 -2.12 -25.17
C ILE A 11 -9.31 -3.40 -25.41
N LEU A 12 -9.34 -3.90 -26.64
CA LEU A 12 -10.04 -5.14 -26.98
C LEU A 12 -9.53 -6.33 -26.16
N GLU A 13 -8.22 -6.50 -26.02
CA GLU A 13 -7.64 -7.60 -25.25
C GLU A 13 -8.05 -7.50 -23.78
N TYR A 14 -7.91 -6.32 -23.17
CA TYR A 14 -8.34 -6.08 -21.79
C TYR A 14 -9.84 -6.31 -21.60
N THR A 15 -10.68 -5.82 -22.49
CA THR A 15 -12.13 -6.04 -22.41
C THR A 15 -12.48 -7.51 -22.61
N SER A 16 -11.75 -8.23 -23.45
CA SER A 16 -11.96 -9.67 -23.64
C SER A 16 -11.57 -10.50 -22.40
N GLU A 17 -10.51 -10.10 -21.70
CA GLU A 17 -10.02 -10.78 -20.49
C GLU A 17 -10.84 -10.41 -19.23
N THR A 18 -11.26 -9.15 -19.12
CA THR A 18 -11.88 -8.63 -17.90
C THR A 18 -13.39 -8.48 -17.99
N GLY A 19 -13.97 -8.45 -19.20
CA GLY A 19 -15.37 -8.10 -19.44
C GLY A 19 -15.68 -6.61 -19.31
N HIS A 20 -14.68 -5.75 -19.06
CA HIS A 20 -14.86 -4.32 -18.81
C HIS A 20 -14.28 -3.49 -19.94
N ASP A 21 -14.99 -2.45 -20.35
CA ASP A 21 -14.47 -1.44 -21.28
C ASP A 21 -13.82 -0.30 -20.47
N PRO A 22 -12.48 -0.21 -20.42
CA PRO A 22 -11.80 0.81 -19.63
C PRO A 22 -12.03 2.21 -20.20
N THR A 23 -12.55 2.34 -21.43
CA THR A 23 -12.86 3.62 -22.07
C THR A 23 -14.13 4.29 -21.53
N GLU A 24 -14.96 3.56 -20.76
CA GLU A 24 -16.09 4.15 -20.03
C GLU A 24 -15.68 5.10 -18.91
N TYR A 25 -14.41 5.02 -18.48
CA TYR A 25 -13.81 5.83 -17.43
C TYR A 25 -12.61 6.60 -17.96
N SER A 26 -12.11 7.57 -17.18
CA SER A 26 -10.87 8.28 -17.51
C SER A 26 -9.68 7.33 -17.38
N MET A 27 -8.97 7.08 -18.47
CA MET A 27 -7.72 6.30 -18.51
C MET A 27 -6.47 7.20 -18.43
N GLY A 28 -6.68 8.49 -18.18
CA GLY A 28 -5.63 9.50 -18.08
C GLY A 28 -5.46 10.29 -19.38
N GLN A 29 -5.03 11.54 -19.23
CA GLN A 29 -5.05 12.56 -20.28
C GLN A 29 -4.43 12.12 -21.62
N TYR A 30 -3.38 11.28 -21.57
CA TYR A 30 -2.73 10.79 -22.79
C TYR A 30 -3.55 9.71 -23.51
N LEU A 31 -4.12 8.75 -22.78
CA LEU A 31 -4.93 7.67 -23.36
C LEU A 31 -6.33 8.15 -23.77
N ASP A 32 -6.93 9.08 -23.01
CA ASP A 32 -8.24 9.67 -23.34
C ASP A 32 -8.22 10.41 -24.70
N MET A 33 -7.04 10.86 -25.14
CA MET A 33 -6.88 11.41 -26.48
C MET A 33 -7.22 10.38 -27.57
N PHE A 34 -7.03 9.07 -27.35
CA PHE A 34 -7.30 8.03 -28.34
C PHE A 34 -8.78 7.67 -28.46
N THR A 35 -9.60 7.93 -27.45
CA THR A 35 -11.03 7.59 -27.46
C THR A 35 -11.94 8.76 -27.88
N GLY A 36 -11.50 10.00 -27.64
CA GLY A 36 -12.28 11.20 -27.99
C GLY A 36 -11.61 12.08 -29.04
N ALA A 37 -10.56 12.79 -28.64
CA ALA A 37 -9.93 13.86 -29.42
C ALA A 37 -8.88 13.37 -30.44
N TYR A 38 -8.89 12.09 -30.81
CA TYR A 38 -7.87 11.52 -31.68
C TYR A 38 -8.09 12.00 -33.12
N PRO A 39 -7.22 12.84 -33.69
CA PRO A 39 -7.48 13.42 -35.00
C PRO A 39 -7.48 12.35 -36.09
N ALA A 40 -8.42 12.44 -37.04
CA ALA A 40 -8.54 11.47 -38.13
C ALA A 40 -7.26 11.41 -38.99
N GLU A 41 -6.54 12.53 -39.13
CA GLU A 41 -5.25 12.58 -39.80
C GLU A 41 -4.15 11.82 -39.05
N LYS A 42 -4.29 11.59 -37.73
CA LYS A 42 -3.34 10.82 -36.92
C LYS A 42 -3.66 9.32 -36.88
N SER A 43 -4.84 8.88 -37.28
CA SER A 43 -5.19 7.44 -37.29
C SER A 43 -4.38 6.65 -38.31
N GLU A 44 -3.87 7.32 -39.34
CA GLU A 44 -3.01 6.74 -40.37
C GLU A 44 -1.52 6.68 -40.00
N VAL A 45 -1.13 7.30 -38.87
CA VAL A 45 0.27 7.32 -38.42
C VAL A 45 0.70 5.93 -38.00
N ARG A 46 1.86 5.51 -38.52
CA ARG A 46 2.47 4.21 -38.25
C ARG A 46 3.14 4.24 -36.86
N LEU A 47 2.95 3.17 -36.11
CA LEU A 47 3.44 3.04 -34.73
C LEU A 47 4.98 3.07 -34.67
N THR A 48 5.51 3.95 -33.83
CA THR A 48 6.93 3.98 -33.44
C THR A 48 7.10 3.38 -32.05
N ARG A 49 8.32 2.94 -31.71
CA ARG A 49 8.63 2.46 -30.36
C ARG A 49 8.37 3.53 -29.32
N LYS A 50 8.70 4.79 -29.61
CA LYS A 50 8.40 5.96 -28.76
C LYS A 50 6.91 6.11 -28.41
N VAL A 51 6.02 5.90 -29.37
CA VAL A 51 4.57 6.00 -29.09
C VAL A 51 4.08 4.74 -28.37
N CYS A 52 4.59 3.58 -28.77
CA CYS A 52 4.31 2.30 -28.12
C CYS A 52 4.60 2.34 -26.62
N VAL A 53 5.80 2.78 -26.20
CA VAL A 53 6.16 2.84 -24.77
C VAL A 53 5.25 3.75 -23.97
N ARG A 54 4.79 4.86 -24.55
CA ARG A 54 3.89 5.79 -23.85
C ARG A 54 2.51 5.18 -23.66
N ILE A 55 1.97 4.56 -24.71
CA ILE A 55 0.68 3.87 -24.63
C ILE A 55 0.76 2.76 -23.58
N LEU A 56 1.76 1.89 -23.68
CA LEU A 56 1.94 0.75 -22.78
C LEU A 56 2.16 1.17 -21.32
N HIS A 57 3.01 2.18 -21.08
CA HIS A 57 3.24 2.71 -19.75
C HIS A 57 1.99 3.33 -19.12
N GLU A 58 1.31 4.20 -19.86
CA GLU A 58 0.07 4.83 -19.35
C GLU A 58 -1.02 3.77 -19.15
N PHE A 59 -1.06 2.73 -19.99
CA PHE A 59 -2.00 1.63 -19.83
C PHE A 59 -1.71 0.82 -18.56
N LEU A 60 -0.44 0.44 -18.35
CA LEU A 60 0.00 -0.21 -17.11
C LEU A 60 -0.38 0.59 -15.86
N LYS A 61 -0.16 1.91 -15.90
CA LYS A 61 -0.36 2.77 -14.74
C LYS A 61 -1.82 3.10 -14.48
N ASN A 62 -2.54 3.54 -15.52
CA ASN A 62 -3.86 4.14 -15.36
C ASN A 62 -5.00 3.14 -15.61
N VAL A 63 -4.75 2.05 -16.34
CA VAL A 63 -5.75 1.00 -16.58
C VAL A 63 -5.48 -0.22 -15.70
N LEU A 64 -4.22 -0.64 -15.60
CA LEU A 64 -3.84 -1.83 -14.83
C LEU A 64 -3.37 -1.53 -13.39
N GLY A 65 -3.19 -0.27 -13.00
CA GLY A 65 -2.82 0.13 -11.64
C GLY A 65 -1.38 -0.20 -11.20
N TYR A 66 -0.48 -0.55 -12.13
CA TYR A 66 0.90 -0.84 -11.77
C TYR A 66 1.69 0.45 -11.48
N PRO A 67 2.31 0.58 -10.29
CA PRO A 67 3.14 1.73 -9.97
C PRO A 67 4.45 1.72 -10.78
N ASP A 68 5.06 2.90 -10.92
CA ASP A 68 6.40 3.04 -11.49
C ASP A 68 7.42 2.33 -10.57
N ILE A 69 8.37 1.64 -11.19
CA ILE A 69 9.49 0.98 -10.49
C ILE A 69 10.77 1.78 -10.62
N ASP A 70 11.68 1.56 -9.67
CA ASP A 70 13.06 2.03 -9.76
C ASP A 70 13.72 1.44 -11.01
N TRP A 71 14.19 2.31 -11.89
CA TRP A 71 14.60 1.96 -13.25
C TRP A 71 16.11 1.99 -13.47
N ASP A 72 16.86 1.55 -12.45
CA ASP A 72 18.31 1.62 -12.43
C ASP A 72 18.99 0.86 -13.57
N ARG A 73 18.45 -0.26 -14.04
CA ARG A 73 19.09 -1.01 -15.14
C ARG A 73 18.85 -0.33 -16.50
N ALA A 74 17.74 0.38 -16.65
CA ALA A 74 17.44 1.15 -17.85
C ALA A 74 18.42 2.34 -18.04
N ASN A 75 19.12 2.78 -16.99
CA ASN A 75 20.21 3.77 -17.11
C ASN A 75 21.37 3.30 -18.02
N GLY A 76 21.49 2.00 -18.27
CA GLY A 76 22.47 1.45 -19.22
C GLY A 76 22.14 1.67 -20.69
N LEU A 77 20.89 2.07 -21.02
CA LEU A 77 20.45 2.35 -22.38
C LEU A 77 21.00 3.70 -22.84
N LYS A 78 21.74 3.69 -23.95
CA LYS A 78 22.46 4.87 -24.49
C LYS A 78 21.52 6.02 -24.86
N ASP A 79 20.30 5.72 -25.26
CA ASP A 79 19.33 6.65 -25.85
C ASP A 79 18.09 6.90 -24.96
N ILE A 80 18.04 6.36 -23.73
CA ILE A 80 16.86 6.48 -22.86
C ILE A 80 16.48 7.94 -22.56
N TYR A 81 17.45 8.85 -22.54
CA TYR A 81 17.24 10.27 -22.25
C TYR A 81 17.06 11.16 -23.48
N GLU A 82 17.09 10.62 -24.70
CA GLU A 82 16.89 11.42 -25.92
C GLU A 82 15.49 12.05 -25.98
N CYS A 83 14.51 11.49 -25.26
CA CYS A 83 13.22 12.10 -25.03
C CYS A 83 12.88 12.14 -23.54
N ARG A 84 13.00 13.32 -22.90
CA ARG A 84 12.70 13.51 -21.47
C ARG A 84 11.28 13.10 -21.08
N VAL A 85 10.32 13.21 -22.00
CA VAL A 85 8.92 12.81 -21.77
C VAL A 85 8.77 11.28 -21.80
N CYS A 86 9.58 10.58 -22.59
CA CYS A 86 9.50 9.13 -22.73
C CYS A 86 10.47 8.37 -21.83
N ALA A 87 11.50 9.03 -21.27
CA ALA A 87 12.55 8.38 -20.48
C ALA A 87 11.97 7.44 -19.40
N ASN A 88 11.00 7.92 -18.61
CA ASN A 88 10.32 7.08 -17.62
C ASN A 88 9.55 5.93 -18.28
N SER A 89 8.74 6.22 -19.30
CA SER A 89 7.96 5.18 -20.00
C SER A 89 8.83 4.08 -20.61
N ILE A 90 9.98 4.44 -21.20
CA ILE A 90 10.97 3.51 -21.75
C ILE A 90 11.49 2.59 -20.64
N ALA A 91 11.91 3.19 -19.53
CA ALA A 91 12.36 2.48 -18.34
C ALA A 91 11.31 1.47 -17.85
N GLN A 92 10.05 1.91 -17.73
CA GLN A 92 8.97 1.06 -17.23
C GLN A 92 8.72 -0.16 -18.12
N VAL A 93 8.73 -0.01 -19.45
CA VAL A 93 8.50 -1.16 -20.35
C VAL A 93 9.75 -2.04 -20.52
N TYR A 94 10.95 -1.48 -20.42
CA TYR A 94 12.20 -2.23 -20.54
C TYR A 94 12.46 -3.09 -19.31
N GLU A 95 12.42 -2.52 -18.11
CA GLU A 95 12.68 -3.25 -16.86
C GLU A 95 11.67 -4.37 -16.61
N ARG A 96 10.43 -4.17 -17.06
CA ARG A 96 9.36 -5.17 -17.00
C ARG A 96 9.47 -6.25 -18.07
N GLY A 97 10.46 -6.17 -18.96
CA GLY A 97 10.66 -7.11 -20.06
C GLY A 97 9.54 -7.08 -21.10
N ILE A 98 8.74 -6.00 -21.15
CA ILE A 98 7.63 -5.85 -22.10
C ILE A 98 8.17 -5.47 -23.47
N MET A 99 9.14 -4.55 -23.50
CA MET A 99 9.82 -4.17 -24.73
C MET A 99 11.34 -4.35 -24.56
N PRO A 100 11.97 -5.26 -25.32
CA PRO A 100 13.42 -5.43 -25.27
C PRO A 100 14.14 -4.27 -25.95
N GLU A 101 15.46 -4.21 -25.86
CA GLU A 101 16.29 -3.29 -26.64
C GLU A 101 16.08 -3.51 -28.14
N TYR A 102 16.18 -2.45 -28.93
CA TYR A 102 16.15 -2.58 -30.39
C TYR A 102 17.51 -3.10 -30.92
N SER A 103 18.60 -2.64 -30.31
CA SER A 103 19.95 -3.11 -30.57
C SER A 103 20.80 -2.95 -29.32
N ALA A 104 22.00 -3.51 -29.28
CA ALA A 104 22.83 -3.58 -28.07
C ALA A 104 23.04 -2.22 -27.38
N GLY A 105 22.37 -2.05 -26.24
CA GLY A 105 22.35 -0.86 -25.39
C GLY A 105 21.57 0.32 -25.97
N VAL A 106 20.65 0.10 -26.91
CA VAL A 106 19.86 1.15 -27.58
C VAL A 106 18.40 0.72 -27.68
N PHE A 107 17.51 1.54 -27.13
CA PHE A 107 16.08 1.28 -27.12
C PHE A 107 15.42 1.54 -28.47
N GLY A 108 15.90 2.51 -29.25
CA GLY A 108 15.46 2.78 -30.63
C GLY A 108 14.14 3.55 -30.73
N LEU A 109 14.08 4.76 -30.17
CA LEU A 109 12.85 5.58 -30.06
C LEU A 109 12.05 5.72 -31.36
N ASP A 110 12.70 6.15 -32.44
CA ASP A 110 12.03 6.49 -33.70
C ASP A 110 11.90 5.29 -34.66
N VAL A 111 12.25 4.09 -34.20
CA VAL A 111 12.10 2.87 -34.99
C VAL A 111 10.62 2.52 -35.12
N MET A 112 10.23 2.17 -36.35
CA MET A 112 8.89 1.69 -36.68
C MET A 112 8.66 0.31 -36.10
N VAL A 113 7.51 0.09 -35.46
CA VAL A 113 7.12 -1.19 -34.88
C VAL A 113 6.36 -2.01 -35.92
N SER A 114 6.85 -3.21 -36.21
CA SER A 114 6.15 -4.17 -37.07
C SER A 114 4.85 -4.67 -36.43
N ASP A 115 3.96 -5.27 -37.23
CA ASP A 115 2.71 -5.81 -36.69
C ASP A 115 2.98 -6.98 -35.72
N GLU A 116 3.97 -7.81 -36.03
CA GLU A 116 4.41 -8.93 -35.19
C GLU A 116 4.96 -8.47 -33.84
N GLU A 117 5.85 -7.46 -33.83
CA GLU A 117 6.37 -6.89 -32.59
C GLU A 117 5.26 -6.27 -31.74
N ALA A 118 4.36 -5.51 -32.36
CA ALA A 118 3.24 -4.88 -31.67
C ALA A 118 2.33 -5.92 -31.01
N LEU A 119 1.98 -7.00 -31.71
CA LEU A 119 1.21 -8.11 -31.15
C LEU A 119 1.97 -8.83 -30.03
N GLY A 120 3.29 -9.01 -30.18
CA GLY A 120 4.13 -9.56 -29.12
C GLY A 120 4.09 -8.73 -27.84
N TYR A 121 4.14 -7.40 -27.94
CA TYR A 121 4.02 -6.52 -26.76
C TYR A 121 2.65 -6.62 -26.11
N ILE A 122 1.58 -6.72 -26.90
CA ILE A 122 0.22 -6.91 -26.40
C ILE A 122 0.12 -8.25 -25.66
N GLU A 123 0.68 -9.32 -26.20
CA GLU A 123 0.68 -10.63 -25.54
C GLU A 123 1.46 -10.61 -24.21
N VAL A 124 2.59 -9.89 -24.14
CA VAL A 124 3.28 -9.72 -22.86
C VAL A 124 2.43 -8.92 -21.88
N ILE A 125 1.81 -7.81 -22.32
CA ILE A 125 0.87 -7.03 -21.49
C ILE A 125 -0.32 -7.87 -21.04
N ARG A 126 -0.82 -8.78 -21.86
CA ARG A 126 -1.88 -9.71 -21.47
C ARG A 126 -1.47 -10.53 -20.25
N GLY A 127 -0.21 -10.90 -20.09
CA GLY A 127 0.30 -11.50 -18.86
C GLY A 127 0.27 -10.59 -17.63
N TYR A 128 0.21 -9.26 -17.81
CA TYR A 128 -0.06 -8.25 -16.78
C TYR A 128 -1.56 -7.96 -16.62
N ILE A 129 -2.39 -8.42 -17.55
CA ILE A 129 -3.84 -8.44 -17.43
C ILE A 129 -4.19 -9.72 -16.67
N GLY A 130 -4.19 -9.65 -15.34
CA GLY A 130 -4.57 -10.78 -14.50
C GLY A 130 -4.29 -10.47 -13.04
N VAL A 131 -5.11 -10.84 -12.08
CA VAL A 131 -6.43 -11.47 -12.06
C VAL A 131 -7.14 -10.55 -11.07
N ASN A 132 -8.28 -9.95 -11.42
CA ASN A 132 -9.05 -9.29 -10.36
C ASN A 132 -9.24 -10.34 -9.26
N MET A 133 -9.09 -9.97 -8.00
CA MET A 133 -9.40 -10.82 -6.87
C MET A 133 -10.87 -11.17 -7.05
N LEU A 134 -11.10 -12.39 -7.52
CA LEU A 134 -12.41 -12.92 -7.88
C LEU A 134 -12.76 -14.06 -6.94
N THR A 135 -11.73 -14.68 -6.35
CA THR A 135 -11.89 -15.84 -5.49
C THR A 135 -11.78 -15.50 -4.02
N ARG A 136 -12.40 -16.34 -3.21
CA ARG A 136 -12.29 -16.30 -1.76
C ARG A 136 -10.85 -16.57 -1.32
N GLU A 137 -10.18 -17.51 -1.97
CA GLU A 137 -8.84 -17.98 -1.64
C GLU A 137 -7.80 -16.87 -1.79
N GLU A 138 -7.90 -16.06 -2.85
CA GLU A 138 -7.04 -14.88 -3.06
C GLU A 138 -7.22 -13.85 -1.94
N ALA A 139 -8.47 -13.53 -1.60
CA ALA A 139 -8.79 -12.57 -0.53
C ALA A 139 -8.29 -13.05 0.83
N LEU A 140 -8.51 -14.32 1.17
CA LEU A 140 -8.06 -14.92 2.43
C LEU A 140 -6.53 -14.99 2.48
N SER A 141 -5.87 -15.41 1.40
CA SER A 141 -4.41 -15.47 1.31
C SER A 141 -3.80 -14.08 1.55
N TYR A 142 -4.35 -13.04 0.90
CA TYR A 142 -3.90 -11.67 1.13
C TYR A 142 -4.16 -11.20 2.56
N GLY A 143 -5.36 -11.43 3.12
CA GLY A 143 -5.66 -11.10 4.52
C GLY A 143 -4.76 -11.81 5.53
N LEU A 144 -4.38 -13.06 5.26
CA LEU A 144 -3.50 -13.85 6.13
C LEU A 144 -2.02 -13.46 6.00
N SER A 145 -1.66 -12.68 4.98
CA SER A 145 -0.29 -12.17 4.83
C SER A 145 0.07 -11.07 5.85
N PHE A 146 -0.93 -10.44 6.47
CA PHE A 146 -0.72 -9.37 7.46
C PHE A 146 -0.23 -9.93 8.81
N PRO A 147 0.62 -9.19 9.55
CA PRO A 147 1.13 -9.63 10.85
C PRO A 147 0.03 -9.95 11.88
N ASP A 148 0.29 -10.99 12.67
CA ASP A 148 -0.57 -11.49 13.74
C ASP A 148 -2.01 -11.80 13.31
N THR A 149 -2.22 -12.30 12.09
CA THR A 149 -3.56 -12.67 11.60
C THR A 149 -3.84 -14.18 11.69
N TYR A 150 -5.12 -14.54 11.74
CA TYR A 150 -5.57 -15.93 11.67
C TYR A 150 -6.95 -16.03 11.02
N GLN A 151 -7.24 -17.20 10.44
CA GLN A 151 -8.53 -17.50 9.84
C GLN A 151 -9.51 -18.04 10.90
N ASP A 152 -10.77 -17.63 10.80
CA ASP A 152 -11.85 -18.06 11.67
C ASP A 152 -13.13 -18.34 10.87
N ALA A 153 -13.94 -19.29 11.35
CA ALA A 153 -15.25 -19.63 10.79
C ALA A 153 -16.24 -19.76 11.95
N PRO A 154 -16.71 -18.64 12.52
CA PRO A 154 -17.43 -18.62 13.79
C PRO A 154 -18.91 -19.02 13.65
N PHE A 155 -19.39 -19.29 12.44
CA PHE A 155 -20.78 -19.63 12.15
C PHE A 155 -20.90 -21.08 11.72
N ASN A 156 -22.07 -21.68 11.97
CA ASN A 156 -22.40 -23.01 11.46
C ASN A 156 -22.61 -23.03 9.93
N ASP A 157 -22.72 -21.86 9.31
CA ASP A 157 -22.81 -21.68 7.87
C ASP A 157 -21.39 -21.63 7.26
N PRO A 158 -21.00 -22.63 6.44
CA PRO A 158 -19.67 -22.68 5.84
C PRO A 158 -19.43 -21.57 4.82
N ASN A 159 -20.48 -20.84 4.41
CA ASN A 159 -20.34 -19.72 3.51
C ASN A 159 -19.47 -18.60 4.10
N TRP A 160 -19.41 -18.46 5.43
CA TRP A 160 -18.69 -17.36 6.07
C TRP A 160 -17.29 -17.78 6.51
N GLN A 161 -16.28 -17.10 5.97
CA GLN A 161 -14.89 -17.23 6.43
C GLN A 161 -14.29 -15.86 6.69
N LEU A 162 -13.60 -15.72 7.83
CA LEU A 162 -13.11 -14.44 8.33
C LEU A 162 -11.60 -14.48 8.53
N VAL A 163 -10.98 -13.31 8.39
CA VAL A 163 -9.62 -13.06 8.90
C VAL A 163 -9.69 -12.10 10.07
N ARG A 164 -9.01 -12.47 11.16
CA ARG A 164 -8.97 -11.74 12.43
C ARG A 164 -7.56 -11.35 12.81
N TYR A 165 -7.44 -10.25 13.55
CA TYR A 165 -6.20 -9.86 14.21
C TYR A 165 -6.10 -10.51 15.58
N SER A 166 -5.05 -11.30 15.78
CA SER A 166 -4.83 -12.15 16.95
C SER A 166 -4.83 -11.40 18.29
N PRO A 167 -4.24 -10.20 18.42
CA PRO A 167 -4.15 -9.49 19.69
C PRO A 167 -5.49 -9.04 20.28
N ASN A 168 -6.47 -8.69 19.44
CA ASN A 168 -7.78 -8.21 19.93
C ASN A 168 -8.99 -9.00 19.39
N LYS A 169 -8.74 -10.06 18.61
CA LYS A 169 -9.74 -10.98 18.03
C LYS A 169 -10.77 -10.30 17.12
N LYS A 170 -10.56 -9.03 16.73
CA LYS A 170 -11.44 -8.32 15.80
C LYS A 170 -11.23 -8.86 14.39
N ALA A 171 -12.34 -9.11 13.69
CA ALA A 171 -12.33 -9.41 12.28
C ALA A 171 -12.18 -8.12 11.46
N PHE A 172 -11.41 -8.19 10.38
CA PHE A 172 -11.22 -7.10 9.42
C PHE A 172 -11.57 -7.50 7.99
N LEU A 173 -11.60 -8.80 7.70
CA LEU A 173 -12.03 -9.31 6.41
C LEU A 173 -13.05 -10.43 6.64
N TRP A 174 -14.23 -10.30 6.06
CA TRP A 174 -15.20 -11.38 5.99
C TRP A 174 -15.43 -11.71 4.53
N THR A 175 -15.38 -12.98 4.18
CA THR A 175 -15.64 -13.49 2.83
C THR A 175 -16.91 -14.34 2.87
N TYR A 176 -17.76 -14.18 1.86
CA TYR A 176 -18.97 -14.96 1.67
C TYR A 176 -19.41 -14.90 0.21
N GLU A 177 -20.15 -15.91 -0.23
CA GLU A 177 -20.77 -15.98 -1.55
C GLU A 177 -22.20 -15.44 -1.46
N LYS A 178 -22.58 -14.61 -2.43
CA LYS A 178 -23.93 -14.06 -2.59
C LYS A 178 -24.16 -13.67 -4.04
N ASP A 179 -25.34 -14.02 -4.58
CA ASP A 179 -25.75 -13.71 -5.95
C ASP A 179 -24.68 -14.10 -6.99
N ASP A 180 -24.12 -15.31 -6.87
CA ASP A 180 -23.05 -15.87 -7.73
C ASP A 180 -21.70 -15.12 -7.68
N HIS A 181 -21.50 -14.23 -6.71
CA HIS A 181 -20.25 -13.50 -6.50
C HIS A 181 -19.66 -13.76 -5.12
N ILE A 182 -18.33 -13.70 -5.02
CA ILE A 182 -17.66 -13.56 -3.73
C ILE A 182 -17.77 -12.10 -3.29
N CYS A 183 -18.11 -11.89 -2.02
CA CYS A 183 -18.25 -10.60 -1.39
C CYS A 183 -17.34 -10.49 -0.17
N LEU A 184 -16.72 -9.33 0.00
CA LEU A 184 -15.84 -9.02 1.11
C LEU A 184 -16.47 -7.94 1.99
N ASN A 185 -16.70 -8.22 3.28
CA ASN A 185 -16.94 -7.14 4.23
C ASN A 185 -15.62 -6.67 4.84
N VAL A 186 -15.33 -5.39 4.65
CA VAL A 186 -14.13 -4.70 5.14
C VAL A 186 -14.53 -3.51 6.00
N LYS A 187 -13.79 -3.27 7.09
CA LYS A 187 -13.94 -2.09 7.95
C LYS A 187 -13.40 -0.87 7.24
N THR A 188 -14.00 0.28 7.52
CA THR A 188 -13.61 1.54 6.90
C THR A 188 -13.96 2.70 7.82
N GLU A 189 -13.23 3.81 7.70
CA GLU A 189 -13.60 5.08 8.31
C GLU A 189 -14.81 5.67 7.56
N PRO A 190 -15.72 6.40 8.23
CA PRO A 190 -16.93 6.91 7.58
C PRO A 190 -16.69 7.69 6.27
N ASP A 191 -15.68 8.56 6.25
CA ASP A 191 -15.35 9.38 5.08
C ASP A 191 -14.82 8.53 3.91
N LYS A 192 -13.97 7.54 4.20
CA LYS A 192 -13.47 6.57 3.22
C LYS A 192 -14.57 5.63 2.72
N ALA A 193 -15.50 5.26 3.60
CA ALA A 193 -16.64 4.42 3.25
C ALA A 193 -17.45 5.06 2.12
N TYR A 194 -17.71 6.37 2.25
CA TYR A 194 -18.39 7.16 1.22
C TYR A 194 -17.56 7.24 -0.06
N TYR A 195 -16.27 7.58 0.03
CA TYR A 195 -15.37 7.70 -1.12
C TYR A 195 -15.37 6.44 -1.99
N TRP A 196 -15.14 5.26 -1.40
CA TRP A 196 -15.07 4.00 -2.16
C TRP A 196 -16.39 3.65 -2.88
N ARG A 197 -17.53 3.94 -2.25
CA ARG A 197 -18.87 3.72 -2.84
C ARG A 197 -19.17 4.66 -4.01
N GLN A 198 -18.54 5.83 -4.07
CA GLN A 198 -18.71 6.77 -5.18
C GLN A 198 -17.89 6.34 -6.41
N ILE A 199 -16.73 5.73 -6.19
CA ILE A 199 -15.82 5.33 -7.26
C ILE A 199 -16.26 4.01 -7.89
N TYR A 200 -16.59 3.02 -7.06
CA TYR A 200 -16.92 1.69 -7.54
C TYR A 200 -18.36 1.33 -7.19
N ARG A 201 -19.17 1.08 -8.21
CA ARG A 201 -20.57 0.62 -8.05
C ARG A 201 -20.65 -0.69 -7.24
N SER A 202 -19.63 -1.53 -7.37
CA SER A 202 -19.50 -2.82 -6.69
C SER A 202 -18.97 -2.71 -5.26
N VAL A 203 -18.78 -1.47 -4.75
CA VAL A 203 -18.62 -1.19 -3.33
C VAL A 203 -19.94 -0.63 -2.78
N ILE A 204 -20.61 -1.42 -1.95
CA ILE A 204 -21.93 -1.08 -1.37
C ILE A 204 -21.85 -0.98 0.16
N PRO A 205 -22.88 -0.42 0.83
CA PRO A 205 -22.94 -0.44 2.29
C PRO A 205 -22.90 -1.86 2.86
N GLY A 206 -22.14 -2.06 3.95
CA GLY A 206 -21.86 -3.38 4.53
C GLY A 206 -23.10 -4.25 4.76
N TYR A 207 -23.16 -5.39 4.07
CA TYR A 207 -24.17 -6.42 4.22
C TYR A 207 -24.03 -7.12 5.58
N HIS A 208 -25.14 -7.23 6.33
CA HIS A 208 -25.16 -7.71 7.73
C HIS A 208 -24.20 -6.98 8.69
N GLN A 209 -23.65 -5.83 8.30
CA GLN A 209 -22.74 -5.02 9.10
C GLN A 209 -23.27 -3.60 9.31
N ASN A 210 -22.57 -2.80 10.14
CA ASN A 210 -22.86 -1.38 10.31
C ASN A 210 -22.44 -0.62 9.03
N LYS A 211 -23.40 0.04 8.37
CA LYS A 211 -23.22 0.73 7.07
C LYS A 211 -22.37 2.00 7.13
N GLU A 212 -22.06 2.50 8.32
CA GLU A 212 -21.17 3.64 8.51
C GLU A 212 -19.70 3.20 8.56
N HIS A 213 -19.43 2.01 9.12
CA HIS A 213 -18.07 1.53 9.40
C HIS A 213 -17.65 0.31 8.57
N TRP A 214 -18.52 -0.15 7.67
CA TRP A 214 -18.25 -1.30 6.83
C TRP A 214 -18.75 -1.08 5.40
N ASN A 215 -17.93 -1.54 4.46
CA ASN A 215 -18.28 -1.72 3.07
C ASN A 215 -18.39 -3.22 2.75
N THR A 216 -19.25 -3.54 1.80
CA THR A 216 -19.19 -4.79 1.05
C THR A 216 -18.55 -4.50 -0.30
N VAL A 217 -17.47 -5.20 -0.61
CA VAL A 217 -16.79 -5.20 -1.91
C VAL A 217 -17.25 -6.45 -2.65
N ILE A 218 -17.93 -6.30 -3.78
CA ILE A 218 -18.36 -7.43 -4.62
C ILE A 218 -17.22 -7.72 -5.60
N LEU A 219 -16.74 -8.96 -5.60
CA LEU A 219 -15.66 -9.43 -6.46
C LEU A 219 -16.24 -9.90 -7.81
N ASP A 220 -16.68 -8.95 -8.62
CA ASP A 220 -17.23 -9.14 -9.97
C ASP A 220 -16.25 -8.77 -11.10
N GLY A 221 -15.01 -8.42 -10.73
CA GLY A 221 -13.97 -8.00 -11.65
C GLY A 221 -14.05 -6.53 -12.05
N SER A 222 -15.00 -5.75 -11.53
CA SER A 222 -15.09 -4.32 -11.83
C SER A 222 -14.16 -3.43 -11.01
N ILE A 223 -13.57 -3.99 -9.95
CA ILE A 223 -12.69 -3.27 -9.03
C ILE A 223 -11.25 -3.73 -9.27
N PRO A 224 -10.33 -2.80 -9.59
CA PRO A 224 -8.91 -3.11 -9.69
C PRO A 224 -8.37 -3.78 -8.43
N ASP A 225 -7.46 -4.72 -8.64
CA ASP A 225 -6.97 -5.61 -7.60
C ASP A 225 -6.22 -4.89 -6.47
N ASP A 226 -5.48 -3.84 -6.83
CA ASP A 226 -4.81 -2.92 -5.92
C ASP A 226 -5.81 -2.15 -5.05
N ALA A 227 -6.96 -1.74 -5.61
CA ALA A 227 -8.02 -1.09 -4.85
C ALA A 227 -8.70 -2.07 -3.87
N VAL A 228 -8.96 -3.33 -4.27
CA VAL A 228 -9.47 -4.37 -3.36
C VAL A 228 -8.47 -4.61 -2.22
N LYS A 229 -7.19 -4.80 -2.55
CA LYS A 229 -6.11 -4.97 -1.56
C LYS A 229 -5.99 -3.77 -0.63
N MET A 230 -6.07 -2.56 -1.15
CA MET A 230 -6.03 -1.34 -0.35
C MET A 230 -7.20 -1.26 0.64
N MET A 231 -8.43 -1.58 0.22
CA MET A 231 -9.58 -1.63 1.14
C MET A 231 -9.41 -2.69 2.24
N ILE A 232 -8.82 -3.84 1.94
CA ILE A 232 -8.49 -4.87 2.95
C ILE A 232 -7.41 -4.37 3.92
N ALA A 233 -6.36 -3.72 3.40
CA ALA A 233 -5.26 -3.18 4.19
C ALA A 233 -5.74 -2.07 5.14
N GLU A 234 -6.57 -1.14 4.64
CA GLU A 234 -7.18 -0.09 5.46
C GLU A 234 -8.04 -0.67 6.60
N SER A 235 -8.80 -1.73 6.30
CA SER A 235 -9.59 -2.45 7.29
C SER A 235 -8.72 -3.09 8.38
N TYR A 236 -7.58 -3.68 8.01
CA TYR A 236 -6.59 -4.22 8.94
C TYR A 236 -6.00 -3.12 9.82
N ASP A 237 -5.59 -2.00 9.23
CA ASP A 237 -4.99 -0.87 9.95
C ASP A 237 -5.93 -0.32 11.02
N LEU A 238 -7.23 -0.24 10.72
CA LEU A 238 -8.24 0.24 11.67
C LEU A 238 -8.37 -0.60 12.94
N ILE A 239 -8.03 -1.88 12.87
CA ILE A 239 -8.13 -2.78 14.03
C ILE A 239 -6.77 -3.21 14.57
N SER A 240 -5.69 -2.99 13.83
CA SER A 240 -4.34 -3.19 14.32
C SER A 240 -3.78 -1.92 15.01
N ASP A 241 -4.34 -0.73 14.74
CA ASP A 241 -4.02 0.46 15.52
C ASP A 241 -4.48 0.30 16.98
N SER A 242 -3.60 0.70 17.88
CA SER A 242 -3.94 0.89 19.27
C SER A 242 -3.04 1.98 19.87
N PRO A 243 -3.53 2.73 20.87
CA PRO A 243 -2.67 3.67 21.59
C PRO A 243 -1.39 3.01 22.10
N THR A 244 -1.47 1.76 22.59
CA THR A 244 -0.31 0.98 23.04
C THR A 244 0.71 0.73 21.92
N LYS A 245 0.25 0.35 20.71
CA LYS A 245 1.13 0.16 19.54
C LYS A 245 1.86 1.46 19.20
N ARG A 246 1.12 2.58 19.08
CA ARG A 246 1.70 3.91 18.82
C ARG A 246 2.68 4.36 19.90
N ILE A 247 2.39 4.05 21.17
CA ILE A 247 3.30 4.32 22.29
C ILE A 247 4.61 3.54 22.11
N TYR A 248 4.56 2.24 21.83
CA TYR A 248 5.76 1.43 21.64
C TYR A 248 6.57 1.89 20.42
N GLU A 249 5.90 2.24 19.31
CA GLU A 249 6.54 2.80 18.12
C GLU A 249 7.21 4.15 18.40
N ALA A 250 6.57 5.03 19.18
CA ALA A 250 7.18 6.30 19.59
C ALA A 250 8.41 6.07 20.50
N VAL A 251 8.36 5.09 21.39
CA VAL A 251 9.48 4.75 22.31
C VAL A 251 10.65 4.14 21.55
N ARG A 252 10.39 3.31 20.53
CA ARG A 252 11.43 2.76 19.63
C ARG A 252 12.25 3.82 18.90
N LYS A 253 11.66 4.99 18.66
CA LYS A 253 12.32 6.11 17.98
C LYS A 253 13.27 6.91 18.87
N ILE A 254 13.24 6.73 20.20
CA ILE A 254 14.14 7.45 21.11
C ILE A 254 15.60 7.06 20.79
N PRO A 255 16.45 7.98 20.30
CA PRO A 255 17.82 7.66 19.96
C PRO A 255 18.64 7.22 21.18
N ARG A 256 19.72 6.46 20.94
CA ARG A 256 20.72 6.21 21.98
C ARG A 256 21.33 7.55 22.45
N GLY A 257 21.56 7.70 23.76
CA GLY A 257 22.05 8.95 24.34
C GLY A 257 20.98 10.03 24.51
N LYS A 258 19.69 9.69 24.35
CA LYS A 258 18.56 10.60 24.55
C LYS A 258 17.47 9.99 25.43
N VAL A 259 16.68 10.87 26.04
CA VAL A 259 15.48 10.53 26.82
C VAL A 259 14.27 11.31 26.33
N ALA A 260 13.08 10.74 26.51
CA ALA A 260 11.82 11.45 26.27
C ALA A 260 10.97 11.45 27.54
N THR A 261 10.14 12.49 27.68
CA THR A 261 9.15 12.50 28.78
C THR A 261 7.93 11.65 28.41
N TYR A 262 7.20 11.17 29.41
CA TYR A 262 5.87 10.56 29.17
C TYR A 262 4.92 11.49 28.39
N GLY A 263 5.07 12.81 28.52
CA GLY A 263 4.31 13.81 27.76
C GLY A 263 4.72 13.79 26.28
N THR A 264 6.01 13.79 26.00
CA THR A 264 6.55 13.70 24.64
C THR A 264 6.10 12.41 23.95
N ILE A 265 6.18 11.25 24.62
CA ILE A 265 5.70 9.99 24.04
C ILE A 265 4.18 10.02 23.81
N ALA A 266 3.40 10.58 24.74
CA ALA A 266 1.96 10.75 24.56
C ALA A 266 1.64 11.63 23.33
N ARG A 267 2.39 12.73 23.14
CA ARG A 267 2.28 13.59 21.95
C ARG A 267 2.58 12.84 20.66
N LEU A 268 3.72 12.15 20.59
CA LEU A 268 4.16 11.41 19.41
C LEU A 268 3.24 10.24 19.07
N ALA A 269 2.61 9.64 20.07
CA ALA A 269 1.60 8.60 19.89
C ALA A 269 0.18 9.17 19.61
N GLY A 270 0.05 10.49 19.43
CA GLY A 270 -1.15 11.15 18.90
C GLY A 270 -2.13 11.72 19.92
N ASN A 271 -1.80 11.73 21.22
CA ASN A 271 -2.62 12.38 22.24
C ASN A 271 -1.80 12.81 23.45
N GLU A 272 -1.45 14.10 23.55
CA GLU A 272 -0.64 14.66 24.63
C GLU A 272 -1.19 14.40 26.05
N ARG A 273 -2.50 14.13 26.18
CA ARG A 273 -3.17 13.93 27.47
C ARG A 273 -3.08 12.49 27.98
N MET A 274 -2.41 11.58 27.27
CA MET A 274 -2.37 10.16 27.60
C MET A 274 -1.11 9.68 28.34
N SER A 275 -0.34 10.56 28.98
CA SER A 275 0.88 10.17 29.72
C SER A 275 0.69 9.04 30.74
N ARG A 276 -0.49 8.94 31.39
CA ARG A 276 -0.82 7.80 32.26
C ARG A 276 -0.96 6.48 31.49
N ALA A 277 -1.56 6.53 30.30
CA ALA A 277 -1.66 5.37 29.43
C ALA A 277 -0.28 4.93 28.92
N VAL A 278 0.63 5.88 28.66
CA VAL A 278 2.04 5.59 28.37
C VAL A 278 2.68 4.79 29.51
N GLY A 279 2.57 5.27 30.75
CA GLY A 279 3.08 4.55 31.92
C GLY A 279 2.53 3.12 32.04
N ASN A 280 1.21 2.95 31.86
CA ASN A 280 0.57 1.63 31.90
C ASN A 280 1.04 0.70 30.77
N ALA A 281 1.28 1.23 29.57
CA ALA A 281 1.80 0.48 28.44
C ALA A 281 3.24 0.04 28.70
N LEU A 282 4.12 0.96 29.11
CA LEU A 282 5.53 0.65 29.38
C LEU A 282 5.69 -0.38 30.51
N HIS A 283 4.81 -0.38 31.51
CA HIS A 283 4.76 -1.39 32.56
C HIS A 283 4.47 -2.81 32.02
N LYS A 284 3.85 -2.91 30.85
CA LYS A 284 3.47 -4.16 30.15
C LYS A 284 4.26 -4.35 28.86
N ASN A 285 5.43 -3.71 28.75
CA ASN A 285 6.27 -3.80 27.56
C ASN A 285 6.57 -5.27 27.23
N PRO A 286 6.10 -5.80 26.08
CA PRO A 286 6.26 -7.20 25.72
C PRO A 286 7.67 -7.52 25.20
N ASP A 287 8.47 -6.50 24.87
CA ASP A 287 9.78 -6.62 24.24
C ASP A 287 10.75 -5.56 24.83
N PRO A 288 11.29 -5.79 26.04
CA PRO A 288 12.18 -4.84 26.72
C PRO A 288 13.49 -4.54 25.97
N ASP A 289 13.95 -5.47 25.13
CA ASP A 289 15.18 -5.31 24.35
C ASP A 289 14.96 -4.44 23.10
N GLY A 290 13.83 -4.61 22.41
CA GLY A 290 13.46 -3.83 21.23
C GLY A 290 12.70 -2.54 21.53
N ILE A 291 12.16 -2.36 22.74
CA ILE A 291 11.42 -1.15 23.16
C ILE A 291 12.14 -0.55 24.38
N PRO A 292 13.00 0.48 24.21
CA PRO A 292 13.89 0.99 25.25
C PRO A 292 13.15 1.87 26.28
N CYS A 293 12.21 1.28 27.02
CA CYS A 293 11.36 1.97 27.98
C CYS A 293 12.13 2.66 29.12
N TYR A 294 13.37 2.24 29.40
CA TYR A 294 14.26 2.90 30.37
C TYR A 294 14.65 4.33 29.97
N ARG A 295 14.54 4.68 28.67
CA ARG A 295 14.75 6.04 28.15
C ARG A 295 13.58 6.99 28.39
N VAL A 296 12.49 6.52 29.02
CA VAL A 296 11.32 7.35 29.32
C VAL A 296 11.36 7.83 30.78
N VAL A 297 11.32 9.14 30.97
CA VAL A 297 11.42 9.82 32.27
C VAL A 297 10.19 10.70 32.52
N ASN A 298 10.01 11.17 33.76
CA ASN A 298 8.91 12.09 34.08
C ASN A 298 9.13 13.50 33.49
N ALA A 299 8.16 14.40 33.66
CA ALA A 299 8.22 15.76 33.12
C ALA A 299 9.37 16.61 33.69
N GLN A 300 9.94 16.21 34.82
CA GLN A 300 11.09 16.83 35.44
C GLN A 300 12.40 16.09 35.12
N GLY A 301 12.40 15.04 34.30
CA GLY A 301 13.62 14.25 34.02
C GLY A 301 13.97 13.24 35.10
N ARG A 302 13.10 13.00 36.09
CA ARG A 302 13.32 11.96 37.11
C ARG A 302 12.97 10.57 36.58
N LEU A 303 13.76 9.59 37.02
CA LEU A 303 13.56 8.17 36.72
C LEU A 303 12.35 7.61 37.49
N ALA A 304 11.85 6.44 37.07
CA ALA A 304 10.74 5.77 37.73
C ALA A 304 11.19 5.13 39.05
N GLU A 305 10.42 5.34 40.13
CA GLU A 305 10.72 4.79 41.47
C GLU A 305 10.72 3.26 41.52
N ALA A 306 9.93 2.61 40.65
CA ALA A 306 9.85 1.16 40.52
C ALA A 306 9.92 0.75 39.04
N PHE A 307 11.13 0.68 38.50
CA PHE A 307 11.35 0.14 37.16
C PHE A 307 11.13 -1.38 37.16
N VAL A 308 10.10 -1.82 36.46
CA VAL A 308 9.59 -3.21 36.51
C VAL A 308 10.60 -4.23 36.00
N PHE A 309 11.46 -3.82 35.06
CA PHE A 309 12.41 -4.70 34.37
C PHE A 309 13.75 -4.78 35.08
N GLY A 310 13.76 -5.23 36.34
CA GLY A 310 15.00 -5.59 37.06
C GLY A 310 15.22 -4.92 38.43
N GLY A 311 14.28 -4.09 38.90
CA GLY A 311 14.32 -3.52 40.26
C GLY A 311 14.98 -2.14 40.34
N ALA A 312 15.18 -1.65 41.57
CA ALA A 312 15.74 -0.33 41.83
C ALA A 312 17.16 -0.19 41.25
N GLY A 313 17.43 0.90 40.52
CA GLY A 313 18.75 1.21 39.94
C GLY A 313 19.04 0.65 38.54
N VAL A 314 18.19 -0.23 38.00
CA VAL A 314 18.40 -0.77 36.64
C VAL A 314 18.20 0.28 35.57
N GLN A 315 17.16 1.11 35.70
CA GLN A 315 16.93 2.21 34.75
C GLN A 315 18.16 3.13 34.65
N GLU A 316 18.75 3.51 35.79
CA GLU A 316 19.95 4.33 35.85
C GLU A 316 21.15 3.66 35.17
N SER A 317 21.35 2.37 35.41
CA SER A 317 22.45 1.61 34.81
C SER A 317 22.34 1.56 33.28
N LEU A 318 21.13 1.34 32.75
CA LEU A 318 20.87 1.31 31.31
C LEU A 318 21.06 2.70 30.67
N LEU A 319 20.59 3.76 31.33
CA LEU A 319 20.80 5.14 30.88
C LEU A 319 22.29 5.49 30.81
N ARG A 320 23.07 5.11 31.83
CA ARG A 320 24.53 5.32 31.83
C ARG A 320 25.23 4.54 30.73
N ALA A 321 24.80 3.30 30.46
CA ALA A 321 25.33 2.51 29.35
C ALA A 321 25.01 3.14 27.98
N ASP A 322 23.98 3.98 27.92
CA ASP A 322 23.64 4.81 26.76
C ASP A 322 24.36 6.17 26.71
N GLY A 323 25.26 6.44 27.64
CA GLY A 323 26.02 7.70 27.71
C GLY A 323 25.22 8.85 28.32
N ILE A 324 24.16 8.57 29.06
CA ILE A 324 23.31 9.57 29.71
C ILE A 324 23.76 9.71 31.17
N GLU A 325 24.12 10.93 31.56
CA GLU A 325 24.45 11.23 32.95
C GLU A 325 23.17 11.28 33.81
N VAL A 326 23.24 10.62 34.97
CA VAL A 326 22.16 10.58 35.96
C VAL A 326 22.73 11.02 37.30
N VAL A 327 22.18 12.10 37.85
CA VAL A 327 22.54 12.70 39.15
C VAL A 327 21.30 12.74 40.03
N ASP A 328 21.36 12.20 41.25
CA ASP A 328 20.24 12.20 42.20
C ASP A 328 18.89 11.74 41.60
N ASN A 329 18.94 10.64 40.84
CA ASN A 329 17.78 10.05 40.15
C ASN A 329 17.13 10.99 39.11
N HIS A 330 17.94 11.88 38.51
CA HIS A 330 17.51 12.91 37.58
C HIS A 330 18.42 12.98 36.35
N VAL A 331 17.82 13.19 35.18
CA VAL A 331 18.48 13.45 33.89
C VAL A 331 18.23 14.89 33.47
N ASP A 332 19.26 15.57 32.97
CA ASP A 332 19.10 16.92 32.42
C ASP A 332 18.41 16.87 31.05
N LEU A 333 17.13 17.28 31.01
CA LEU A 333 16.34 17.32 29.79
C LEU A 333 16.85 18.35 28.78
N THR A 334 17.61 19.37 29.18
CA THR A 334 18.18 20.35 28.25
C THR A 334 19.32 19.77 27.42
N VAL A 335 20.02 18.76 27.96
CA VAL A 335 21.12 18.06 27.30
C VAL A 335 20.62 16.81 26.57
N TYR A 336 19.84 15.99 27.28
CA TYR A 336 19.46 14.65 26.83
C TYR A 336 18.02 14.55 26.32
N GLY A 337 17.20 15.59 26.45
CA GLY A 337 15.83 15.59 25.97
C GLY A 337 15.74 15.38 24.46
N TRP A 338 14.79 14.55 24.05
CA TRP A 338 14.39 14.33 22.66
C TRP A 338 12.89 14.64 22.53
N GLU A 339 12.55 15.39 21.48
CA GLU A 339 11.20 15.94 21.25
C GLU A 339 10.53 15.39 19.97
N GLY A 340 10.99 14.25 19.44
CA GLY A 340 10.41 13.63 18.25
C GLY A 340 11.25 13.76 16.99
#